data_AF-D1AZM3-F1
#
_entry.id   AF-D1AZM3-F1
#
_cell.length_a   1.000
_cell.length_b   1.000
_cell.length_c   1.000
_cell.angle_alpha   90.00
_cell.angle_beta   90.00
_cell.angle_gamma   90.00
#
_symmetry.space_group_name_H-M   'P 1'
#
loop_
_entity.id
_entity.type
_entity.pdbx_description
1 polymer ?
#
loop_
_entity_poly.entity_id
_entity_poly.type
_entity_poly.pdbx_seq_one_letter_code
_entity_poly.pdbx_strand_id
1 'polypeptide(L)' 'MTQTQNENMRIKQVAETYPVSRASIWRYVKDGKIKAYKITDGVTIFKRSELESFFNGES' A
#
# COMPACT_ATOMS: atom_id res chain seq x y z
N MET A 1 7.87 -19.16 -16.44
CA MET A 1 6.55 -18.74 -15.92
C MET A 1 6.79 -18.00 -14.61
N THR A 2 6.77 -16.67 -14.67
CA THR A 2 7.26 -15.77 -13.60
C THR A 2 6.19 -15.62 -12.52
N GLN A 3 6.37 -16.27 -11.37
CA GLN A 3 5.43 -16.19 -10.26
C GLN A 3 6.05 -15.50 -9.03
N THR A 4 5.51 -14.30 -8.76
CA THR A 4 5.32 -13.63 -7.47
C THR A 4 6.48 -12.88 -6.82
N GLN A 5 6.66 -11.61 -7.21
CA GLN A 5 7.19 -10.62 -6.27
C GLN A 5 6.07 -10.27 -5.27
N ASN A 6 6.10 -10.97 -4.14
CA ASN A 6 5.24 -10.79 -2.97
C ASN A 6 5.54 -9.46 -2.27
N GLU A 7 5.36 -8.32 -2.91
CA GLU A 7 5.57 -7.03 -2.24
C GLU A 7 4.30 -6.55 -1.53
N ASN A 8 3.77 -7.40 -0.67
CA ASN A 8 2.61 -7.12 0.16
C ASN A 8 3.07 -6.48 1.48
N MET A 9 3.01 -5.16 1.54
CA MET A 9 3.36 -4.40 2.74
C MET A 9 2.14 -4.22 3.64
N ARG A 10 2.30 -4.50 4.94
CA ARG A 10 1.31 -4.10 5.96
C ARG A 10 1.35 -2.59 6.15
N ILE A 11 0.25 -2.02 6.64
CA ILE A 11 0.17 -0.57 6.92
C ILE A 11 1.32 -0.03 7.77
N LYS A 12 1.84 -0.84 8.72
CA LYS A 12 2.99 -0.48 9.54
C LYS A 12 4.26 -0.32 8.70
N GLN A 13 4.53 -1.28 7.83
CA GLN A 13 5.70 -1.27 6.94
C GLN A 13 5.62 -0.14 5.92
N VAL A 14 4.43 0.15 5.40
CA VAL A 14 4.22 1.31 4.51
C VAL A 14 4.53 2.61 5.26
N ALA A 15 4.04 2.77 6.50
CA ALA A 15 4.31 3.96 7.30
C ALA A 15 5.78 4.09 7.76
N GLU A 16 6.53 2.99 7.77
CA GLU A 16 7.98 2.98 8.05
C GLU A 16 8.81 3.29 6.79
N THR A 17 8.33 2.85 5.62
CA THR A 17 9.03 2.98 4.33
C THR A 17 8.81 4.34 3.70
N TYR A 18 7.60 4.88 3.83
CA TYR A 18 7.22 6.18 3.30
C TYR A 18 6.97 7.13 4.48
N PRO A 19 7.38 8.41 4.41
CA PRO A 19 7.14 9.41 5.45
C PRO A 19 5.66 9.86 5.48
N VAL A 20 4.74 8.90 5.58
CA VAL A 20 3.30 9.08 5.57
C VAL A 20 2.67 8.46 6.80
N SER A 21 1.71 9.17 7.39
CA SER A 21 0.95 8.67 8.52
C SER A 21 -0.04 7.59 8.11
N ARG A 22 -0.30 6.64 9.01
CA ARG A 22 -1.35 5.61 8.86
C ARG A 22 -2.71 6.22 8.48
N ALA A 23 -3.04 7.38 9.05
CA ALA A 23 -4.25 8.12 8.71
C ALA A 23 -4.28 8.61 7.26
N SER A 24 -3.16 9.09 6.74
CA SER A 24 -3.03 9.50 5.33
C SER A 24 -3.22 8.32 4.39
N ILE A 25 -2.64 7.15 4.72
CA ILE A 25 -2.83 5.92 3.95
C ILE A 25 -4.32 5.57 3.88
N TRP A 26 -5.02 5.55 5.02
CA TRP A 26 -6.48 5.31 5.04
C TRP A 26 -7.27 6.34 4.25
N ARG A 27 -6.84 7.61 4.26
CA ARG A 27 -7.45 8.65 3.45
C ARG A 27 -7.27 8.37 1.96
N TYR A 28 -6.09 7.95 1.51
CA TYR A 28 -5.86 7.58 0.12
C TYR A 28 -6.62 6.33 -0.32
N VAL A 29 -6.78 5.36 0.58
CA VAL A 29 -7.63 4.19 0.34
C VAL A 29 -9.09 4.61 0.17
N LYS A 30 -9.60 5.48 1.05
CA LYS A 30 -10.97 6.01 0.97
C LYS A 30 -11.20 6.85 -0.29
N ASP A 31 -10.17 7.56 -0.74
CA ASP A 31 -10.17 8.35 -1.97
C ASP A 31 -10.06 7.47 -3.24
N GLY A 32 -9.83 6.17 -3.09
CA GLY A 32 -9.66 5.23 -4.22
C GLY A 32 -8.30 5.31 -4.91
N LYS A 33 -7.35 6.07 -4.35
CA LYS A 33 -5.99 6.26 -4.88
C LYS A 33 -5.08 5.07 -4.65
N ILE A 34 -5.29 4.33 -3.56
CA ILE A 34 -4.49 3.17 -3.18
C ILE A 34 -5.41 1.99 -2.92
N LYS A 35 -5.09 0.82 -3.49
CA LYS A 35 -5.82 -0.42 -3.22
C LYS A 35 -5.38 -1.08 -1.93
N ALA A 36 -6.33 -1.20 -1.00
CA ALA A 36 -6.21 -2.00 0.20
C ALA A 36 -6.74 -3.41 -0.07
N TYR A 37 -5.92 -4.44 0.21
CA TYR A 37 -6.35 -5.83 0.15
C TYR A 37 -6.54 -6.34 1.60
N LYS A 38 -7.78 -6.62 1.99
CA LYS A 38 -8.08 -7.22 3.29
C LYS A 38 -7.87 -8.73 3.21
N ILE A 39 -6.93 -9.27 3.98
CA ILE A 39 -6.65 -10.72 4.01
C ILE A 39 -7.46 -11.40 5.13
N THR A 40 -7.50 -10.79 6.31
CA THR A 40 -8.29 -11.25 7.46
C THR A 40 -8.90 -10.07 8.19
N ASP A 41 -9.70 -10.34 9.22
CA ASP A 41 -10.12 -9.28 10.13
C ASP A 41 -8.90 -8.61 10.79
N GLY A 42 -8.82 -7.28 10.71
CA GLY A 42 -7.68 -6.48 11.19
C GLY A 42 -6.40 -6.49 10.32
N VAL A 43 -6.27 -7.34 9.30
CA VAL A 43 -5.05 -7.41 8.46
C VAL A 43 -5.32 -6.90 7.05
N THR A 44 -4.84 -5.68 6.80
CA THR A 44 -4.84 -5.05 5.48
C THR A 44 -3.42 -5.00 4.93
N ILE A 45 -3.24 -5.47 3.70
CA ILE A 45 -2.00 -5.41 2.97
C ILE A 45 -2.14 -4.46 1.77
N PHE A 46 -1.01 -3.90 1.37
CA PHE A 46 -0.87 -2.99 0.25
C PHE A 46 0.20 -3.53 -0.68
N LYS A 47 -0.02 -3.41 -1.99
CA LYS A 47 1.02 -3.76 -2.95
C LYS A 47 2.02 -2.62 -3.05
N ARG A 48 3.30 -2.90 -2.83
CA ARG A 48 4.37 -1.90 -2.94
C ARG A 48 4.40 -1.27 -4.33
N SER A 49 4.24 -2.05 -5.40
CA SER A 49 4.22 -1.52 -6.76
C SER A 49 3.12 -0.45 -6.99
N GLU A 50 1.93 -0.60 -6.39
CA GLU A 50 0.89 0.44 -6.43
C GLU A 50 1.29 1.67 -5.62
N LEU A 51 1.91 1.47 -4.44
CA LEU A 51 2.41 2.55 -3.60
C LEU A 51 3.54 3.31 -4.29
N GLU A 52 4.51 2.62 -4.90
CA GLU A 52 5.59 3.22 -5.66
C GLU A 52 5.04 3.97 -6.86
N SER A 53 4.09 3.42 -7.61
CA SER A 53 3.48 4.15 -8.72
C SER A 53 2.74 5.43 -8.24
N PHE A 54 2.05 5.34 -7.09
CA PHE A 54 1.37 6.48 -6.48
C PHE A 54 2.33 7.55 -5.90
N PHE A 55 3.41 7.12 -5.23
CA PHE A 55 4.36 8.02 -4.55
C PHE A 55 5.48 8.53 -5.46
N ASN A 56 5.93 7.73 -6.42
CA ASN A 56 7.00 8.09 -7.36
C ASN A 56 6.49 8.96 -8.50
N GLY A 57 5.18 8.99 -8.75
CA GLY A 57 4.55 9.96 -9.64
C GLY A 57 5.22 10.06 -11.00
N GLU A 58 5.48 8.93 -11.68
CA GLU A 58 5.89 8.99 -13.08
C GLU A 58 4.73 9.57 -13.91
N SER A 59 4.89 10.84 -14.26
CA SER A 59 4.14 11.56 -15.29
C SER A 59 4.90 11.51 -16.60
#